data_AF-A0A0K0F173-F1
#
_entry.id   AF-A0A0K0F173-F1
#
_cell.length_a   1.000
_cell.length_b   1.000
_cell.length_c   1.000
_cell.angle_alpha   90.00
_cell.angle_beta   90.00
_cell.angle_gamma   90.00
#
_symmetry.space_group_name_H-M   'P 1'
#
loop_
_entity.id
_entity.type
_entity.pdbx_description
1 polymer ?
#
loop_
_entity_poly.entity_id
_entity_poly.type
_entity_poly.pdbx_seq_one_letter_code
_entity_poly.pdbx_strand_id
1 'polypeptide(L)'
;MILNKFRNIFKYRRNTVKVNKSQRKYFIIILMLFFLGFLHFMYLIFSKNIANLNNFYNVDIHDKKIIKDFYENSYCLLEKFNIWSDIVHNYIKPQKKFKKCKKIHDNKYYKITDGIITVKRKDLLCFYGCKYPKNNFNISLSPYVYINKSSKLDCDIFHFRCYNRSNAIIYDDVHFHINKLDKIPRESTSFLEENFSIPVNNKRYDVHIYVIDSLSYYHALRALPKTRKYLKENFNGVEMEYLNIIGADSRLNAYGFLLNKQNMDVDDFFSSSKKKNDFGNLDSCEVALDNQTFIQEYFRKMGYVTLSAEDYELGGTLSWPMCVGFKKEPAHHTLKPFQYFSIHPISSKFVKNVYKRKCYHHGFHIMDYMSDFLQKYENNLKMTLIWHSNILHDEINRIFAADEIFYNFFKKN
;
A
#
# COMPACT_ATOMS: atom_id res chain seq x y z
N MET A 1 -46.35 -42.66 -27.48
CA MET A 1 -45.51 -42.72 -28.70
C MET A 1 -44.34 -41.76 -28.50
N ILE A 2 -43.09 -42.17 -28.79
CA ILE A 2 -41.82 -41.51 -28.43
C ILE A 2 -41.26 -41.92 -27.05
N LEU A 3 -41.17 -43.24 -26.81
CA LEU A 3 -40.27 -43.85 -25.82
C LEU A 3 -39.22 -44.78 -26.47
N ASN A 4 -39.08 -44.70 -27.81
CA ASN A 4 -38.19 -45.57 -28.60
C ASN A 4 -37.07 -44.82 -29.36
N LYS A 5 -36.80 -43.55 -29.06
CA LYS A 5 -35.75 -42.78 -29.76
C LYS A 5 -34.52 -42.39 -28.92
N PHE A 6 -34.45 -42.83 -27.66
CA PHE A 6 -33.29 -42.58 -26.78
C PHE A 6 -32.39 -43.80 -26.50
N ARG A 7 -32.71 -44.96 -27.08
CA ARG A 7 -31.94 -46.21 -26.82
C ARG A 7 -30.73 -46.45 -27.73
N ASN A 8 -30.45 -45.56 -28.69
CA ASN A 8 -29.37 -45.74 -29.68
C ASN A 8 -28.23 -44.71 -29.64
N ILE A 9 -28.14 -43.85 -28.60
CA ILE A 9 -27.02 -42.89 -28.45
C ILE A 9 -26.05 -43.26 -27.32
N PHE A 10 -26.28 -44.36 -26.59
CA PHE A 10 -25.36 -44.90 -25.58
C PHE A 10 -24.62 -46.18 -26.00
N LYS A 11 -24.45 -46.39 -27.31
CA LYS A 11 -23.65 -47.49 -27.87
C LYS A 11 -22.39 -46.98 -28.57
N TYR A 12 -21.71 -46.00 -27.97
CA TYR A 12 -20.33 -45.68 -28.34
C TYR A 12 -19.38 -46.54 -27.50
N ARG A 13 -18.86 -47.58 -28.17
CA ARG A 13 -17.66 -48.37 -27.88
C ARG A 13 -16.93 -48.02 -26.56
N ARG A 14 -17.19 -48.80 -25.50
CA ARG A 14 -16.13 -49.18 -24.56
C ARG A 14 -15.18 -50.13 -25.27
N ASN A 15 -14.33 -49.59 -26.14
CA ASN A 15 -13.07 -50.24 -26.47
C ASN A 15 -12.15 -50.02 -25.28
N THR A 16 -12.24 -50.92 -24.29
CA THR A 16 -11.17 -51.08 -23.31
C THR A 16 -9.92 -51.50 -24.06
N VAL A 17 -9.06 -50.53 -24.38
CA VAL A 17 -7.68 -50.81 -24.72
C VAL A 17 -7.10 -51.54 -23.52
N LYS A 18 -6.86 -52.84 -23.64
CA LYS A 18 -6.01 -53.59 -22.72
C LYS A 18 -4.61 -53.02 -22.87
N VAL A 19 -4.34 -51.89 -22.19
CA VAL A 19 -2.99 -51.37 -22.06
C VAL A 19 -2.22 -52.42 -21.29
N ASN A 20 -1.24 -53.02 -21.97
CA ASN A 20 -0.43 -54.10 -21.43
C ASN A 20 0.21 -53.61 -20.11
N LYS A 21 0.32 -54.46 -19.07
CA LYS A 21 0.86 -54.06 -17.73
C LYS A 21 2.21 -53.33 -17.85
N SER A 22 2.99 -53.70 -18.86
CA SER A 22 4.24 -53.04 -19.28
C SER A 22 4.03 -51.59 -19.75
N GLN A 23 3.11 -51.34 -20.69
CA GLN A 23 2.80 -49.98 -21.20
C GLN A 23 2.25 -49.04 -20.11
N ARG A 24 1.51 -49.58 -19.13
CA ARG A 24 1.03 -48.79 -17.98
C ARG A 24 2.18 -48.36 -17.05
N LYS A 25 3.20 -49.21 -16.88
CA LYS A 25 4.43 -48.83 -16.17
C LYS A 25 5.20 -47.74 -16.93
N TYR A 26 5.34 -47.85 -18.25
CA TYR A 26 5.98 -46.80 -19.05
C TYR A 26 5.24 -45.46 -18.96
N PHE A 27 3.90 -45.47 -18.99
CA PHE A 27 3.11 -44.25 -18.86
C PHE A 27 3.26 -43.60 -17.48
N ILE A 28 3.32 -44.40 -16.40
CA ILE A 28 3.56 -43.89 -15.04
C ILE A 28 4.98 -43.32 -14.91
N ILE A 29 5.98 -43.99 -15.49
CA ILE A 29 7.38 -43.50 -15.50
C ILE A 29 7.47 -42.17 -16.26
N ILE A 30 6.82 -42.05 -17.42
CA ILE A 30 6.77 -40.80 -18.19
C ILE A 30 6.11 -39.68 -17.37
N LEU A 31 5.01 -39.97 -16.67
CA LEU A 31 4.33 -38.99 -15.82
C LEU A 31 5.20 -38.54 -14.63
N MET A 32 5.91 -39.48 -14.00
CA MET A 32 6.87 -39.15 -12.93
C MET A 32 8.03 -38.31 -13.44
N LEU A 33 8.60 -38.64 -14.61
CA LEU A 33 9.66 -37.85 -15.22
C LEU A 33 9.17 -36.44 -15.58
N PHE A 34 7.93 -36.31 -16.06
CA PHE A 34 7.34 -35.00 -16.34
C PHE A 34 7.11 -34.18 -15.06
N PHE A 35 6.66 -34.82 -13.98
CA PHE A 35 6.48 -34.17 -12.68
C PHE A 35 7.81 -33.74 -12.04
N LEU A 36 8.84 -34.59 -12.14
CA LEU A 36 10.21 -34.25 -11.70
C LEU A 36 10.80 -33.11 -12.52
N GLY A 37 10.60 -33.13 -13.85
CA GLY A 37 11.00 -32.04 -14.74
C GLY A 37 10.29 -30.72 -14.40
N PHE A 38 8.98 -30.78 -14.09
CA PHE A 38 8.21 -29.62 -13.64
C PHE A 38 8.69 -29.08 -12.29
N LEU A 39 8.96 -29.96 -11.31
CA LEU A 39 9.54 -29.56 -10.03
C LEU A 39 10.92 -28.92 -10.18
N HIS A 40 11.77 -29.47 -11.05
CA HIS A 40 13.09 -28.90 -11.34
C HIS A 40 12.97 -27.54 -12.04
N PHE A 41 12.03 -27.40 -12.99
CA PHE A 41 11.74 -26.13 -13.65
C PHE A 41 11.23 -25.07 -12.66
N MET A 42 10.31 -25.45 -11.75
CA MET A 42 9.84 -24.57 -10.68
C MET A 42 10.96 -24.19 -9.72
N TYR A 43 11.85 -25.13 -9.37
CA TYR A 43 13.05 -24.87 -8.58
C TYR A 43 13.99 -23.89 -9.28
N LEU A 44 14.22 -24.03 -10.60
CA LEU A 44 15.04 -23.11 -11.39
C LEU A 44 14.43 -21.70 -11.48
N ILE A 45 13.10 -21.59 -11.62
CA ILE A 45 12.42 -20.29 -11.57
C ILE A 45 12.55 -19.67 -10.18
N PHE A 46 12.33 -20.46 -9.14
CA PHE A 46 12.42 -20.00 -7.76
C PHE A 46 13.84 -19.60 -7.36
N SER A 47 14.85 -20.39 -7.74
CA SER A 47 16.26 -20.10 -7.49
C SER A 47 16.76 -18.91 -8.29
N LYS A 48 16.29 -18.72 -9.54
CA LYS A 48 16.60 -17.53 -10.35
C LYS A 48 15.95 -16.27 -9.77
N ASN A 49 14.73 -16.39 -9.21
CA ASN A 49 14.09 -15.29 -8.50
C ASN A 49 14.78 -14.97 -7.17
N ILE A 50 15.24 -15.97 -6.42
CA ILE A 50 16.05 -15.78 -5.20
C ILE A 50 17.43 -15.18 -5.54
N ALA A 51 18.09 -15.64 -6.60
CA ALA A 51 19.37 -15.09 -7.04
C ALA A 51 19.22 -13.63 -7.50
N ASN A 52 18.11 -13.28 -8.17
CA ASN A 52 17.79 -11.89 -8.47
C ASN A 52 17.48 -11.07 -7.22
N LEU A 53 16.85 -11.66 -6.19
CA LEU A 53 16.67 -11.02 -4.88
C LEU A 53 18.01 -10.75 -4.21
N ASN A 54 18.89 -11.76 -4.15
CA ASN A 54 20.21 -11.66 -3.53
C ASN A 54 21.16 -10.71 -4.28
N ASN A 55 21.04 -10.60 -5.61
CA ASN A 55 21.76 -9.60 -6.39
C ASN A 55 21.28 -8.16 -6.11
N PHE A 56 20.03 -7.97 -5.68
CA PHE A 56 19.55 -6.69 -5.17
C PHE A 56 20.10 -6.37 -3.76
N TYR A 57 20.44 -7.38 -2.95
CA TYR A 57 21.05 -7.21 -1.63
C TYR A 57 22.59 -7.08 -1.67
N ASN A 58 23.24 -7.37 -2.81
CA ASN A 58 24.63 -6.98 -3.06
C ASN A 58 24.72 -5.53 -3.54
N VAL A 59 23.99 -4.62 -2.89
CA VAL A 59 24.47 -3.23 -2.84
C VAL A 59 25.73 -3.32 -2.00
N ASP A 60 26.88 -2.97 -2.59
CA ASP A 60 28.12 -2.78 -1.84
C ASP A 60 27.79 -2.03 -0.56
N ILE A 61 27.72 -2.76 0.55
CA ILE A 61 27.91 -2.17 1.85
C ILE A 61 29.34 -1.69 1.73
N HIS A 62 29.51 -0.39 1.46
CA HIS A 62 30.76 0.28 1.69
C HIS A 62 31.00 0.21 3.20
N ASP A 63 31.37 -0.97 3.69
CA ASP A 63 32.22 -1.22 4.84
C ASP A 63 33.60 -0.67 4.46
N LYS A 64 33.65 0.63 4.12
CA LYS A 64 34.85 1.40 4.32
C LYS A 64 35.06 1.29 5.81
N LYS A 65 35.97 0.40 6.19
CA LYS A 65 36.73 0.46 7.44
C LYS A 65 36.89 1.94 7.73
N ILE A 66 36.17 2.46 8.72
CA ILE A 66 36.23 3.88 9.05
C ILE A 66 37.64 4.09 9.57
N ILE A 67 38.53 4.51 8.67
CA ILE A 67 39.88 4.92 9.03
C ILE A 67 39.70 6.23 9.76
N LYS A 68 40.15 6.24 11.01
CA LYS A 68 39.97 7.34 11.96
C LYS A 68 40.95 8.47 11.63
N ASP A 69 40.85 9.04 10.44
CA ASP A 69 41.64 10.21 10.03
C ASP A 69 40.99 11.47 10.62
N PHE A 70 41.18 11.69 11.92
CA PHE A 70 40.88 12.98 12.54
C PHE A 70 41.93 13.99 12.08
N TYR A 71 41.59 14.79 11.09
CA TYR A 71 42.29 16.03 10.84
C TYR A 71 41.85 17.04 11.91
N GLU A 72 42.78 17.49 12.76
CA GLU A 72 42.54 18.46 13.85
C GLU A 72 41.91 19.78 13.37
N ASN A 73 41.86 20.03 12.06
CA ASN A 73 41.23 21.20 11.40
C ASN A 73 40.10 20.80 10.42
N SER A 74 39.34 19.74 10.71
CA SER A 74 38.22 19.33 9.86
C SER A 74 36.96 20.17 10.13
N TYR A 75 36.74 21.20 9.30
CA TYR A 75 35.46 21.91 9.27
C TYR A 75 34.41 21.04 8.55
N CYS A 76 33.22 20.88 9.15
CA CYS A 76 32.08 20.31 8.45
C CYS A 76 31.50 21.34 7.48
N LEU A 77 31.82 21.21 6.20
CA LEU A 77 31.27 22.05 5.14
C LEU A 77 29.99 21.41 4.59
N LEU A 78 28.86 22.08 4.75
CA LEU A 78 27.61 21.71 4.11
C LEU A 78 27.57 22.29 2.70
N GLU A 79 28.04 21.50 1.73
CA GLU A 79 28.09 21.91 0.33
C GLU A 79 26.69 22.15 -0.25
N LYS A 80 26.57 23.21 -1.07
CA LYS A 80 25.39 23.45 -1.91
C LYS A 80 25.70 22.97 -3.32
N PHE A 81 24.88 22.05 -3.82
CA PHE A 81 25.05 21.51 -5.17
C PHE A 81 24.21 22.28 -6.20
N ASN A 82 24.78 22.52 -7.38
CA ASN A 82 23.99 22.95 -8.53
C ASN A 82 23.03 21.81 -8.92
N ILE A 83 21.72 22.03 -8.68
CA ILE A 83 20.72 21.01 -8.95
C ILE A 83 20.62 20.67 -10.44
N TRP A 84 21.09 21.51 -11.36
CA TRP A 84 21.11 21.25 -12.79
C TRP A 84 22.53 21.06 -13.34
N SER A 85 23.45 20.48 -12.57
CA SER A 85 24.79 20.15 -13.08
C SER A 85 24.73 19.15 -14.24
N ASP A 86 25.69 19.22 -15.18
CA ASP A 86 25.81 18.34 -16.36
C ASP A 86 25.70 16.84 -16.05
N ILE A 87 26.21 16.39 -14.91
CA ILE A 87 26.13 14.99 -14.45
C ILE A 87 24.67 14.50 -14.41
N VAL A 88 23.73 15.35 -13.99
CA VAL A 88 22.34 14.95 -13.74
C VAL A 88 21.53 14.88 -15.03
N HIS A 89 21.89 15.67 -16.05
CA HIS A 89 21.13 15.80 -17.30
C HIS A 89 20.90 14.46 -18.01
N ASN A 90 21.81 13.50 -17.87
CA ASN A 90 21.69 12.17 -18.49
C ASN A 90 20.71 11.23 -17.77
N TYR A 91 20.37 11.51 -16.51
CA TYR A 91 19.55 10.62 -15.68
C TYR A 91 18.09 11.10 -15.55
N ILE A 92 17.85 12.40 -15.75
CA ILE A 92 16.52 13.00 -15.55
C ILE A 92 15.86 13.48 -16.84
N LYS A 93 14.53 13.50 -16.86
CA LYS A 93 13.69 13.94 -17.96
C LYS A 93 12.61 14.90 -17.44
N PRO A 94 12.94 16.18 -17.20
CA PRO A 94 12.03 17.16 -16.62
C PRO A 94 10.72 17.36 -17.40
N GLN A 95 10.76 17.10 -18.70
CA GLN A 95 9.61 17.17 -19.62
C GLN A 95 8.65 15.97 -19.52
N LYS A 96 8.88 15.01 -18.62
CA LYS A 96 7.98 13.86 -18.43
C LYS A 96 6.56 14.35 -18.16
N LYS A 97 5.61 13.74 -18.86
CA LYS A 97 4.17 13.93 -18.62
C LYS A 97 3.48 12.58 -18.50
N PHE A 98 2.45 12.49 -17.67
CA PHE A 98 1.59 11.33 -17.67
C PHE A 98 0.76 11.28 -18.96
N LYS A 99 0.49 10.06 -19.43
CA LYS A 99 -0.41 9.85 -20.57
C LYS A 99 -1.79 10.38 -20.17
N LYS A 100 -2.44 11.11 -21.09
CA LYS A 100 -3.83 11.56 -20.87
C LYS A 100 -4.72 10.34 -20.64
N CYS A 101 -5.49 10.38 -19.57
CA CYS A 101 -6.50 9.37 -19.25
C CYS A 101 -7.85 10.07 -19.05
N LYS A 102 -8.90 9.53 -19.66
CA LYS A 102 -10.26 10.04 -19.52
C LYS A 102 -11.01 9.19 -18.52
N LYS A 103 -11.37 9.77 -17.37
CA LYS A 103 -12.20 9.11 -16.36
C LYS A 103 -13.53 8.71 -17.00
N ILE A 104 -13.94 7.45 -16.81
CA ILE A 104 -15.21 6.92 -17.29
C ILE A 104 -16.25 7.12 -16.18
N HIS A 105 -17.10 8.15 -16.32
CA HIS A 105 -18.13 8.52 -15.34
C HIS A 105 -19.49 7.87 -15.62
N ASP A 106 -19.52 6.56 -15.91
CA ASP A 106 -20.76 5.83 -16.20
C ASP A 106 -21.24 4.99 -15.01
N ASN A 107 -21.15 5.51 -13.77
CA ASN A 107 -21.75 4.81 -12.63
C ASN A 107 -23.29 4.97 -12.63
N LYS A 108 -23.92 4.19 -13.51
CA LYS A 108 -25.38 4.03 -13.63
C LYS A 108 -25.95 2.92 -12.76
N TYR A 109 -25.12 2.22 -11.98
CA TYR A 109 -25.53 1.03 -11.24
C TYR A 109 -25.89 1.34 -9.79
N TYR A 110 -25.16 2.23 -9.13
CA TYR A 110 -25.43 2.61 -7.74
C TYR A 110 -25.05 4.07 -7.45
N LYS A 111 -25.54 4.58 -6.32
CA LYS A 111 -25.13 5.84 -5.68
C LYS A 111 -24.73 5.54 -4.24
N ILE A 112 -23.70 6.20 -3.73
CA ILE A 112 -23.39 6.24 -2.30
C ILE A 112 -23.61 7.67 -1.82
N THR A 113 -24.40 7.83 -0.77
CA THR A 113 -24.60 9.12 -0.07
C THR A 113 -24.48 8.82 1.42
N ASP A 114 -23.51 9.43 2.11
CA ASP A 114 -23.29 9.25 3.55
C ASP A 114 -23.21 7.77 4.00
N GLY A 115 -22.45 6.97 3.25
CA GLY A 115 -22.30 5.53 3.51
C GLY A 115 -23.51 4.68 3.14
N ILE A 116 -24.60 5.28 2.64
CA ILE A 116 -25.79 4.55 2.20
C ILE A 116 -25.68 4.25 0.71
N ILE A 117 -25.60 2.96 0.36
CA ILE A 117 -25.62 2.48 -1.02
C ILE A 117 -27.06 2.30 -1.51
N THR A 118 -27.35 2.84 -2.69
CA THR A 118 -28.65 2.71 -3.36
C THR A 118 -28.44 2.27 -4.80
N VAL A 119 -29.12 1.18 -5.21
CA VAL A 119 -29.09 0.69 -6.59
C VAL A 119 -29.96 1.57 -7.47
N LYS A 120 -29.41 2.01 -8.62
CA LYS A 120 -30.12 2.86 -9.59
C LYS A 120 -30.95 2.05 -10.60
N ARG A 121 -30.53 0.81 -10.88
CA ARG A 121 -31.14 -0.10 -11.88
C ARG A 121 -31.97 -1.18 -11.19
N LYS A 122 -33.30 -0.96 -11.09
CA LYS A 122 -34.23 -1.89 -10.43
C LYS A 122 -34.43 -3.22 -11.19
N ASP A 123 -34.04 -3.26 -12.46
CA ASP A 123 -34.11 -4.44 -13.32
C ASP A 123 -32.95 -5.43 -13.10
N LEU A 124 -31.97 -5.05 -12.27
CA LEU A 124 -30.80 -5.86 -11.94
C LEU A 124 -30.86 -6.38 -10.51
N LEU A 125 -30.30 -7.56 -10.29
CA LEU A 125 -30.06 -8.11 -8.95
C LEU A 125 -28.64 -7.73 -8.53
N CYS A 126 -28.51 -6.77 -7.61
CA CYS A 126 -27.23 -6.24 -7.17
C CYS A 126 -26.91 -6.64 -5.73
N PHE A 127 -25.65 -6.97 -5.51
CA PHE A 127 -25.11 -7.42 -4.23
C PHE A 127 -23.83 -6.66 -3.92
N TYR A 128 -23.59 -6.42 -2.62
CA TYR A 128 -22.29 -5.99 -2.14
C TYR A 128 -21.76 -6.95 -1.09
N GLY A 129 -20.44 -7.04 -0.99
CA GLY A 129 -19.77 -7.69 0.13
C GLY A 129 -18.64 -6.82 0.63
N CYS A 130 -18.63 -6.52 1.90
CA CYS A 130 -17.60 -5.76 2.59
C CYS A 130 -16.29 -6.54 2.75
N LYS A 131 -15.20 -5.79 2.87
CA LYS A 131 -13.82 -6.25 2.98
C LYS A 131 -13.17 -5.51 4.14
N TYR A 132 -12.74 -6.26 5.13
CA TYR A 132 -12.17 -5.70 6.36
C TYR A 132 -10.70 -6.08 6.48
N PRO A 133 -9.87 -5.19 7.04
CA PRO A 133 -8.52 -5.55 7.41
C PRO A 133 -8.57 -6.60 8.53
N LYS A 134 -7.74 -7.65 8.43
CA LYS A 134 -7.55 -8.62 9.52
C LYS A 134 -6.15 -8.50 10.12
N ASN A 135 -5.14 -8.46 9.27
CA ASN A 135 -3.75 -8.14 9.60
C ASN A 135 -3.04 -7.69 8.31
N ASN A 136 -1.72 -7.51 8.35
CA ASN A 136 -0.94 -7.04 7.19
C ASN A 136 -1.09 -7.88 5.92
N PHE A 137 -1.34 -9.19 6.04
CA PHE A 137 -1.36 -10.11 4.89
C PHE A 137 -2.72 -10.76 4.65
N ASN A 138 -3.72 -10.45 5.48
CA ASN A 138 -5.02 -11.11 5.44
C ASN A 138 -6.16 -10.11 5.61
N ILE A 139 -7.28 -10.46 5.02
CA ILE A 139 -8.54 -9.71 5.09
C ILE A 139 -9.66 -10.64 5.51
N SER A 140 -10.71 -10.10 6.12
CA SER A 140 -11.96 -10.82 6.32
C SER A 140 -13.02 -10.33 5.34
N LEU A 141 -13.89 -11.26 4.92
CA LEU A 141 -14.89 -11.04 3.89
C LEU A 141 -16.28 -11.17 4.52
N SER A 142 -17.16 -10.20 4.29
CA SER A 142 -18.57 -10.38 4.61
C SER A 142 -19.26 -11.26 3.56
N PRO A 143 -20.35 -11.95 3.93
CA PRO A 143 -21.30 -12.48 2.96
C PRO A 143 -21.82 -11.37 2.03
N TYR A 144 -22.26 -11.76 0.84
CA TYR A 144 -22.91 -10.83 -0.07
C TYR A 144 -24.32 -10.52 0.41
N VAL A 145 -24.63 -9.23 0.50
CA VAL A 145 -25.93 -8.70 0.87
C VAL A 145 -26.64 -8.23 -0.38
N TYR A 146 -27.85 -8.73 -0.59
CA TYR A 146 -28.74 -8.28 -1.67
C TYR A 146 -29.29 -6.89 -1.35
N ILE A 147 -29.20 -5.96 -2.31
CA ILE A 147 -29.66 -4.58 -2.14
C ILE A 147 -31.04 -4.40 -2.79
N ASN A 148 -32.10 -4.78 -2.07
CA ASN A 148 -33.48 -4.54 -2.50
C ASN A 148 -33.95 -3.10 -2.20
N LYS A 149 -33.38 -2.49 -1.17
CA LYS A 149 -33.58 -1.11 -0.70
C LYS A 149 -32.21 -0.54 -0.33
N SER A 150 -32.15 0.77 -0.13
CA SER A 150 -30.93 1.44 0.33
C SER A 150 -30.36 0.76 1.59
N SER A 151 -29.04 0.53 1.62
CA SER A 151 -28.36 -0.17 2.72
C SER A 151 -27.20 0.66 3.24
N LYS A 152 -26.98 0.69 4.57
CA LYS A 152 -25.78 1.31 5.18
C LYS A 152 -24.60 0.37 4.97
N LEU A 153 -23.53 0.88 4.37
CA LEU A 153 -22.23 0.23 4.29
C LEU A 153 -21.53 0.39 5.64
N ASP A 154 -21.02 -0.71 6.18
CA ASP A 154 -20.30 -0.78 7.45
C ASP A 154 -18.78 -0.96 7.25
N CYS A 155 -18.29 -0.74 6.03
CA CYS A 155 -16.91 -0.94 5.63
C CYS A 155 -16.44 0.15 4.67
N ASP A 156 -15.13 0.40 4.63
CA ASP A 156 -14.55 1.32 3.66
C ASP A 156 -14.44 0.70 2.25
N ILE A 157 -14.19 -0.61 2.20
CA ILE A 157 -13.94 -1.33 0.96
C ILE A 157 -15.00 -2.39 0.76
N PHE A 158 -15.68 -2.34 -0.39
CA PHE A 158 -16.68 -3.33 -0.76
C PHE A 158 -16.54 -3.74 -2.22
N HIS A 159 -16.86 -5.00 -2.47
CA HIS A 159 -17.02 -5.52 -3.81
C HIS A 159 -18.50 -5.49 -4.18
N PHE A 160 -18.82 -4.94 -5.35
CA PHE A 160 -20.19 -4.73 -5.81
C PHE A 160 -20.42 -5.39 -7.16
N ARG A 161 -21.47 -6.20 -7.24
CA ARG A 161 -21.78 -7.02 -8.41
C ARG A 161 -23.27 -6.97 -8.73
N CYS A 162 -23.60 -6.83 -10.01
CA CYS A 162 -24.99 -6.88 -10.50
C CYS A 162 -25.18 -7.95 -11.58
N TYR A 163 -26.32 -8.63 -11.50
CA TYR A 163 -26.76 -9.65 -12.43
C TYR A 163 -28.02 -9.20 -13.19
N ASN A 164 -28.15 -9.60 -14.45
CA ASN A 164 -29.42 -9.48 -15.19
C ASN A 164 -30.35 -10.68 -14.89
N ARG A 165 -31.54 -10.67 -15.50
CA ARG A 165 -32.53 -11.76 -15.39
C ARG A 165 -32.05 -13.12 -15.89
N SER A 166 -31.04 -13.14 -16.76
CA SER A 166 -30.40 -14.36 -17.27
C SER A 166 -29.23 -14.83 -16.40
N ASN A 167 -29.06 -14.27 -15.20
CA ASN A 167 -27.94 -14.51 -14.29
C ASN A 167 -26.54 -14.18 -14.87
N ALA A 168 -26.46 -13.36 -15.92
CA ALA A 168 -25.20 -12.86 -16.43
C ALA A 168 -24.72 -11.65 -15.61
N ILE A 169 -23.42 -11.59 -15.33
CA ILE A 169 -22.78 -10.47 -14.62
C ILE A 169 -22.73 -9.27 -15.58
N ILE A 170 -23.43 -8.19 -15.24
CA ILE A 170 -23.47 -6.95 -16.04
C ILE A 170 -22.53 -5.88 -15.45
N TYR A 171 -22.28 -5.96 -14.15
CA TYR A 171 -21.37 -5.06 -13.46
C TYR A 171 -20.64 -5.81 -12.36
N ASP A 172 -19.33 -5.57 -12.25
CA ASP A 172 -18.46 -6.22 -11.28
C ASP A 172 -17.29 -5.30 -10.96
N ASP A 173 -17.20 -4.79 -9.74
CA ASP A 173 -16.25 -3.74 -9.40
C ASP A 173 -15.95 -3.65 -7.90
N VAL A 174 -14.74 -3.21 -7.55
CA VAL A 174 -14.33 -2.95 -6.15
C VAL A 174 -14.32 -1.45 -5.93
N HIS A 175 -14.85 -1.01 -4.80
CA HIS A 175 -14.89 0.41 -4.44
C HIS A 175 -14.32 0.62 -3.05
N PHE A 176 -13.66 1.76 -2.89
CA PHE A 176 -13.32 2.30 -1.60
C PHE A 176 -14.10 3.60 -1.37
N HIS A 177 -14.45 3.85 -0.12
CA HIS A 177 -14.92 5.10 0.42
C HIS A 177 -14.57 5.13 1.91
N ILE A 178 -14.81 6.24 2.57
CA ILE A 178 -14.73 6.34 4.02
C ILE A 178 -16.10 6.03 4.61
N ASN A 179 -16.20 4.97 5.41
CA ASN A 179 -17.36 4.70 6.24
C ASN A 179 -17.22 5.46 7.56
N LYS A 180 -17.92 6.59 7.69
CA LYS A 180 -17.82 7.44 8.87
C LYS A 180 -18.23 6.67 10.13
N LEU A 181 -17.35 6.67 11.14
CA LEU A 181 -17.62 6.08 12.44
C LEU A 181 -18.71 6.87 13.15
N ASP A 182 -19.74 6.16 13.64
CA ASP A 182 -20.81 6.79 14.43
C ASP A 182 -20.26 7.35 15.75
N LYS A 183 -19.25 6.68 16.35
CA LYS A 183 -18.52 7.11 17.54
C LYS A 183 -17.05 6.74 17.42
N ILE A 184 -16.16 7.66 17.78
CA ILE A 184 -14.73 7.38 17.90
C ILE A 184 -14.52 6.53 19.17
N PRO A 185 -13.91 5.35 19.08
CA PRO A 185 -13.62 4.52 20.24
C PRO A 185 -12.76 5.27 21.25
N ARG A 186 -13.10 5.14 22.55
CA ARG A 186 -12.22 5.57 23.63
C ARG A 186 -11.24 4.45 23.93
N GLU A 187 -9.97 4.79 24.03
CA GLU A 187 -8.91 3.83 24.30
C GLU A 187 -8.04 4.31 25.46
N SER A 188 -7.33 3.37 26.09
CA SER A 188 -6.40 3.70 27.18
C SER A 188 -5.19 4.46 26.66
N THR A 189 -4.84 5.55 27.35
CA THR A 189 -3.65 6.39 27.10
C THR A 189 -2.59 6.17 28.17
N SER A 190 -2.25 4.91 28.48
CA SER A 190 -1.29 4.55 29.54
C SER A 190 0.13 5.07 29.33
N PHE A 191 0.44 5.66 28.17
CA PHE A 191 1.70 6.33 27.88
C PHE A 191 1.73 7.79 28.36
N LEU A 192 0.58 8.35 28.73
CA LEU A 192 0.48 9.65 29.39
C LEU A 192 0.54 9.43 30.90
N GLU A 193 1.09 10.41 31.63
CA GLU A 193 1.02 10.41 33.08
C GLU A 193 -0.44 10.45 33.55
N GLU A 194 -0.77 9.78 34.66
CA GLU A 194 -2.17 9.64 35.14
C GLU A 194 -2.87 10.99 35.35
N ASN A 195 -2.10 12.01 35.73
CA ASN A 195 -2.60 13.37 35.97
C ASN A 195 -2.40 14.31 34.78
N PHE A 196 -1.89 13.80 33.65
CA PHE A 196 -1.73 14.60 32.45
C PHE A 196 -3.10 14.91 31.85
N SER A 197 -3.45 16.19 31.86
CA SER A 197 -4.57 16.70 31.10
C SER A 197 -4.04 17.58 29.97
N ILE A 198 -4.58 17.38 28.77
CA ILE A 198 -4.30 18.31 27.67
C ILE A 198 -4.90 19.65 28.08
N PRO A 199 -4.10 20.73 28.21
CA PRO A 199 -4.58 22.02 28.71
C PRO A 199 -5.81 22.46 27.93
N VAL A 200 -6.86 22.90 28.64
CA VAL A 200 -8.15 23.27 28.05
C VAL A 200 -8.01 24.37 26.99
N ASN A 201 -7.00 25.23 27.14
CA ASN A 201 -6.71 26.34 26.24
C ASN A 201 -5.80 25.98 25.06
N ASN A 202 -5.26 24.74 25.00
CA ASN A 202 -4.42 24.32 23.89
C ASN A 202 -5.28 23.89 22.71
N LYS A 203 -5.22 24.69 21.64
CA LYS A 203 -5.76 24.31 20.33
C LYS A 203 -5.10 23.01 19.87
N ARG A 204 -5.91 21.99 19.63
CA ARG A 204 -5.47 20.75 18.99
C ARG A 204 -5.51 20.94 17.48
N TYR A 205 -4.48 20.46 16.80
CA TYR A 205 -4.36 20.52 15.35
C TYR A 205 -4.53 19.14 14.75
N ASP A 206 -5.07 19.08 13.54
CA ASP A 206 -4.97 17.91 12.69
C ASP A 206 -3.50 17.63 12.35
N VAL A 207 -3.16 16.35 12.15
CA VAL A 207 -1.79 15.92 11.86
C VAL A 207 -1.78 15.12 10.57
N HIS A 208 -1.12 15.64 9.53
CA HIS A 208 -1.05 14.99 8.24
C HIS A 208 0.39 14.68 7.88
N ILE A 209 0.73 13.38 7.86
CA ILE A 209 2.01 12.87 7.37
C ILE A 209 1.78 12.36 5.95
N TYR A 210 2.48 12.97 4.99
CA TYR A 210 2.50 12.54 3.60
C TYR A 210 3.94 12.23 3.18
N VAL A 211 4.21 10.96 2.90
CA VAL A 211 5.52 10.47 2.47
C VAL A 211 5.48 10.21 0.97
N ILE A 212 6.44 10.79 0.24
CA ILE A 212 6.76 10.38 -1.12
C ILE A 212 8.01 9.52 -1.01
N ASP A 213 7.84 8.22 -1.22
CA ASP A 213 8.92 7.25 -1.05
C ASP A 213 10.06 7.53 -2.04
N SER A 214 11.30 7.29 -1.59
CA SER A 214 12.51 7.40 -2.41
C SER A 214 12.75 8.79 -3.02
N LEU A 215 12.12 9.85 -2.50
CA LEU A 215 12.34 11.23 -2.94
C LEU A 215 13.41 11.92 -2.10
N SER A 216 14.56 12.22 -2.70
CA SER A 216 15.60 13.04 -2.05
C SER A 216 15.28 14.54 -2.11
N TYR A 217 15.87 15.32 -1.19
CA TYR A 217 15.73 16.77 -1.15
C TYR A 217 16.04 17.42 -2.52
N TYR A 218 17.21 17.13 -3.10
CA TYR A 218 17.60 17.69 -4.40
C TYR A 218 16.69 17.27 -5.56
N HIS A 219 16.12 16.07 -5.50
CA HIS A 219 15.15 15.65 -6.51
C HIS A 219 13.81 16.37 -6.34
N ALA A 220 13.38 16.62 -5.10
CA ALA A 220 12.21 17.45 -4.81
C ALA A 220 12.41 18.90 -5.29
N LEU A 221 13.61 19.47 -5.14
CA LEU A 221 13.95 20.80 -5.66
C LEU A 221 13.70 20.90 -7.16
N ARG A 222 14.06 19.86 -7.92
CA ARG A 222 13.90 19.79 -9.37
C ARG A 222 12.46 19.51 -9.79
N ALA A 223 11.84 18.52 -9.15
CA ALA A 223 10.63 17.90 -9.65
C ALA A 223 9.34 18.46 -9.05
N LEU A 224 9.39 19.10 -7.88
CA LEU A 224 8.20 19.61 -7.18
C LEU A 224 8.23 21.13 -6.92
N PRO A 225 8.69 21.99 -7.85
CA PRO A 225 8.82 23.42 -7.58
C PRO A 225 7.49 24.10 -7.22
N LYS A 226 6.37 23.73 -7.85
CA LYS A 226 5.06 24.35 -7.57
C LYS A 226 4.51 23.92 -6.23
N THR A 227 4.54 22.62 -5.96
CA THR A 227 4.07 22.04 -4.69
C THR A 227 4.87 22.62 -3.53
N ARG A 228 6.20 22.62 -3.63
CA ARG A 228 7.07 23.18 -2.59
C ARG A 228 6.81 24.66 -2.35
N LYS A 229 6.73 25.46 -3.41
CA LYS A 229 6.41 26.90 -3.31
C LYS A 229 5.10 27.11 -2.56
N TYR A 230 4.05 26.38 -2.95
CA TYR A 230 2.74 26.46 -2.30
C TYR A 230 2.79 26.08 -0.81
N LEU A 231 3.47 24.99 -0.45
CA LEU A 231 3.61 24.60 0.95
C LEU A 231 4.32 25.67 1.79
N LYS A 232 5.38 26.27 1.25
CA LYS A 232 6.13 27.33 1.95
C LYS A 232 5.31 28.60 2.11
N GLU A 233 4.69 29.06 1.03
CA GLU A 233 4.02 30.38 0.99
C GLU A 233 2.60 30.35 1.57
N ASN A 234 1.86 29.24 1.42
CA ASN A 234 0.46 29.16 1.83
C ASN A 234 0.24 28.40 3.15
N PHE A 235 1.15 27.51 3.53
CA PHE A 235 1.10 26.80 4.82
C PHE A 235 2.19 27.26 5.80
N ASN A 236 2.94 28.32 5.49
CA ASN A 236 4.10 28.76 6.27
C ASN A 236 5.10 27.61 6.50
N GLY A 237 5.25 26.75 5.49
CA GLY A 237 6.06 25.54 5.58
C GLY A 237 7.55 25.84 5.76
N VAL A 238 8.19 25.07 6.63
CA VAL A 238 9.63 25.11 6.88
C VAL A 238 10.28 23.91 6.19
N GLU A 239 11.35 24.16 5.43
CA GLU A 239 12.13 23.11 4.80
C GLU A 239 13.36 22.76 5.64
N MET A 240 13.52 21.48 5.94
CA MET A 240 14.69 20.95 6.64
C MET A 240 15.70 20.45 5.61
N GLU A 241 16.61 21.31 5.17
CA GLU A 241 17.56 21.00 4.08
C GLU A 241 18.55 19.87 4.43
N TYR A 242 18.79 19.64 5.71
CA TYR A 242 19.79 18.70 6.24
C TYR A 242 19.17 17.59 7.08
N LEU A 243 17.92 17.22 6.78
CA LEU A 243 17.30 16.05 7.40
C LEU A 243 17.97 14.76 6.88
N ASN A 244 18.62 14.04 7.78
CA ASN A 244 19.32 12.80 7.44
C ASN A 244 18.39 11.59 7.47
N ILE A 245 18.69 10.63 6.61
CA ILE A 245 18.09 9.30 6.61
C ILE A 245 18.84 8.40 7.61
N ILE A 246 18.13 7.40 8.13
CA ILE A 246 18.68 6.41 9.07
C ILE A 246 19.36 5.27 8.32
N GLY A 247 18.83 4.89 7.16
CA GLY A 247 19.40 3.85 6.33
C GLY A 247 18.93 3.96 4.89
N ALA A 248 19.43 3.10 4.02
CA ALA A 248 19.15 3.15 2.59
C ALA A 248 17.67 2.84 2.26
N ASP A 249 17.05 1.92 3.00
CA ASP A 249 15.72 1.43 2.68
C ASP A 249 14.61 2.17 3.42
N SER A 250 13.42 2.22 2.80
CA SER A 250 12.21 2.86 3.32
C SER A 250 11.84 2.36 4.71
N ARG A 251 12.01 1.06 4.97
CA ARG A 251 11.67 0.44 6.26
C ARG A 251 12.56 0.97 7.40
N LEU A 252 13.88 1.06 7.20
CA LEU A 252 14.82 1.55 8.23
C LEU A 252 14.45 2.98 8.65
N ASN A 253 14.16 3.82 7.66
CA ASN A 253 13.70 5.20 7.89
C ASN A 253 12.36 5.25 8.60
N ALA A 254 11.41 4.39 8.23
CA ALA A 254 10.11 4.31 8.88
C ALA A 254 10.22 3.91 10.36
N TYR A 255 11.18 3.06 10.74
CA TYR A 255 11.42 2.70 12.13
C TYR A 255 11.78 3.91 12.99
N GLY A 256 12.77 4.71 12.61
CA GLY A 256 13.06 5.91 13.41
C GLY A 256 12.00 7.00 13.26
N PHE A 257 11.46 7.20 12.06
CA PHE A 257 10.48 8.26 11.81
C PHE A 257 9.13 8.03 12.49
N LEU A 258 8.58 6.82 12.41
CA LEU A 258 7.22 6.54 12.86
C LEU A 258 7.15 5.78 14.18
N LEU A 259 8.22 5.06 14.55
CA LEU A 259 8.30 4.31 15.81
C LEU A 259 9.29 4.94 16.79
N ASN A 260 10.09 5.93 16.41
CA ASN A 260 11.20 6.40 17.26
C ASN A 260 12.08 5.24 17.76
N LYS A 261 12.39 4.30 16.85
CA LYS A 261 13.23 3.13 17.14
C LYS A 261 14.36 3.00 16.12
N GLN A 262 15.53 2.66 16.63
CA GLN A 262 16.68 2.27 15.83
C GLN A 262 16.70 0.76 15.66
N ASN A 263 16.72 0.27 14.41
CA ASN A 263 16.67 -1.15 14.10
C ASN A 263 17.99 -1.73 13.55
N MET A 264 19.07 -0.97 13.62
CA MET A 264 20.43 -1.41 13.31
C MET A 264 21.41 -0.91 14.37
N ASP A 265 22.41 -1.74 14.69
CA ASP A 265 23.48 -1.31 15.59
C ASP A 265 24.23 -0.12 14.96
N VAL A 266 24.61 0.86 15.78
CA VAL A 266 25.34 2.04 15.32
C VAL A 266 26.70 2.13 15.98
N ASP A 267 27.71 2.42 15.18
CA ASP A 267 29.04 2.75 15.67
C ASP A 267 29.04 4.21 16.16
N ASP A 268 29.29 4.40 17.44
CA ASP A 268 29.54 5.72 18.00
C ASP A 268 30.99 6.12 17.69
N PHE A 269 31.15 7.02 16.73
CA PHE A 269 32.45 7.52 16.29
C PHE A 269 33.26 8.16 17.43
N PHE A 270 32.59 8.77 18.41
CA PHE A 270 33.25 9.48 19.50
C PHE A 270 33.75 8.51 20.58
N SER A 271 32.88 7.59 21.02
CA SER A 271 33.26 6.60 22.04
C SER A 271 33.96 5.36 21.48
N SER A 272 34.01 5.20 20.16
CA SER A 272 34.53 3.99 19.50
C SER A 272 33.84 2.71 20.01
N SER A 273 32.56 2.82 20.35
CA SER A 273 31.75 1.71 20.86
C SER A 273 30.51 1.48 20.00
N LYS A 274 30.03 0.24 20.00
CA LYS A 274 28.77 -0.11 19.34
C LYS A 274 27.61 0.15 20.28
N LYS A 275 26.64 0.96 19.84
CA LYS A 275 25.33 1.06 20.49
C LYS A 275 24.41 0.03 19.84
N LYS A 276 23.85 -0.84 20.68
CA LYS A 276 22.89 -1.84 20.23
C LYS A 276 21.58 -1.19 19.81
N ASN A 277 20.96 -1.77 18.79
CA ASN A 277 19.63 -1.39 18.33
C ASN A 277 18.54 -1.65 19.38
N ASP A 278 17.37 -1.01 19.21
CA ASP A 278 16.26 -1.06 20.17
C ASP A 278 15.51 -2.41 20.22
N PHE A 279 15.90 -3.36 19.37
CA PHE A 279 15.38 -4.74 19.34
C PHE A 279 16.40 -5.74 19.93
N GLY A 280 17.57 -5.27 20.39
CA GLY A 280 18.60 -6.11 20.98
C GLY A 280 19.12 -7.16 20.00
N ASN A 281 18.93 -8.44 20.33
CA ASN A 281 19.36 -9.57 19.50
C ASN A 281 18.24 -10.13 18.62
N LEU A 282 17.03 -9.56 18.67
CA LEU A 282 15.90 -10.00 17.85
C LEU A 282 15.93 -9.29 16.50
N ASP A 283 15.52 -10.00 15.44
CA ASP A 283 15.23 -9.34 14.17
C ASP A 283 13.97 -8.50 14.30
N SER A 284 14.09 -7.18 14.08
CA SER A 284 12.96 -6.25 14.01
C SER A 284 11.82 -6.71 13.10
N CYS A 285 12.12 -7.49 12.05
CA CYS A 285 11.13 -8.04 11.12
C CYS A 285 10.21 -9.10 11.76
N GLU A 286 10.68 -9.78 12.80
CA GLU A 286 9.95 -10.83 13.53
C GLU A 286 9.17 -10.26 14.74
N VAL A 287 9.40 -9.00 15.09
CA VAL A 287 8.75 -8.33 16.22
C VAL A 287 7.45 -7.67 15.78
N ALA A 288 6.37 -7.96 16.50
CA ALA A 288 5.09 -7.29 16.30
C ALA A 288 5.16 -5.83 16.78
N LEU A 289 4.67 -4.90 15.97
CA LEU A 289 4.72 -3.47 16.22
C LEU A 289 3.52 -2.95 17.03
N ASP A 290 2.57 -3.83 17.38
CA ASP A 290 1.44 -3.50 18.25
C ASP A 290 1.90 -3.06 19.64
N ASN A 291 1.25 -2.03 20.21
CA ASN A 291 1.55 -1.47 21.53
C ASN A 291 3.01 -0.98 21.68
N GLN A 292 3.67 -0.70 20.56
CA GLN A 292 4.97 -0.03 20.54
C GLN A 292 4.76 1.49 20.44
N THR A 293 5.83 2.19 20.12
CA THR A 293 5.94 3.64 20.00
C THR A 293 5.43 4.20 18.67
N PHE A 294 4.45 3.53 18.04
CA PHE A 294 3.94 3.93 16.72
C PHE A 294 3.11 5.21 16.82
N ILE A 295 3.59 6.28 16.18
CA ILE A 295 3.04 7.63 16.36
C ILE A 295 1.53 7.72 16.05
N GLN A 296 1.06 7.03 15.02
CA GLN A 296 -0.37 7.04 14.66
C GLN A 296 -1.23 6.33 15.71
N GLU A 297 -0.71 5.32 16.42
CA GLU A 297 -1.43 4.66 17.51
C GLU A 297 -1.64 5.62 18.69
N TYR A 298 -0.65 6.49 18.99
CA TYR A 298 -0.81 7.53 20.01
C TYR A 298 -1.91 8.52 19.66
N PHE A 299 -1.94 9.05 18.44
CA PHE A 299 -3.02 9.95 18.01
C PHE A 299 -4.38 9.26 18.05
N ARG A 300 -4.46 8.00 17.61
CA ARG A 300 -5.68 7.18 17.71
C ARG A 300 -6.19 7.12 19.16
N LYS A 301 -5.30 6.74 20.09
CA LYS A 301 -5.61 6.64 21.52
C LYS A 301 -5.97 7.99 22.16
N MET A 302 -5.42 9.10 21.66
CA MET A 302 -5.77 10.46 22.08
C MET A 302 -7.10 11.00 21.50
N GLY A 303 -7.85 10.17 20.76
CA GLY A 303 -9.18 10.50 20.24
C GLY A 303 -9.18 11.12 18.84
N TYR A 304 -8.07 11.03 18.10
CA TYR A 304 -8.05 11.40 16.68
C TYR A 304 -8.69 10.29 15.85
N VAL A 305 -9.44 10.66 14.82
CA VAL A 305 -9.79 9.74 13.74
C VAL A 305 -8.54 9.54 12.89
N THR A 306 -8.22 8.30 12.56
CA THR A 306 -6.94 7.97 11.94
C THR A 306 -7.11 7.24 10.62
N LEU A 307 -6.32 7.64 9.63
CA LEU A 307 -6.26 6.99 8.31
C LEU A 307 -4.82 6.63 7.98
N SER A 308 -4.59 5.38 7.56
CA SER A 308 -3.33 4.92 6.99
C SER A 308 -3.56 4.40 5.58
N ALA A 309 -2.82 4.90 4.60
CA ALA A 309 -2.93 4.41 3.23
C ALA A 309 -1.57 4.37 2.54
N GLU A 310 -1.28 3.22 1.95
CA GLU A 310 -0.09 2.97 1.15
C GLU A 310 -0.53 2.50 -0.24
N ASP A 311 0.28 2.73 -1.26
CA ASP A 311 -0.03 2.33 -2.64
C ASP A 311 0.79 1.15 -3.14
N TYR A 312 1.86 0.74 -2.45
CA TYR A 312 2.62 -0.44 -2.82
C TYR A 312 1.82 -1.71 -2.53
N GLU A 313 1.54 -2.49 -3.57
CA GLU A 313 0.54 -3.57 -3.48
C GLU A 313 1.06 -4.86 -2.83
N LEU A 314 2.38 -5.07 -2.82
CA LEU A 314 3.00 -6.30 -2.29
C LEU A 314 3.18 -6.30 -0.76
N GLY A 315 2.90 -5.18 -0.10
CA GLY A 315 2.95 -5.02 1.35
C GLY A 315 3.06 -3.56 1.75
N GLY A 316 2.82 -3.26 3.03
CA GLY A 316 3.14 -1.93 3.59
C GLY A 316 4.62 -1.81 3.95
N THR A 317 5.09 -0.57 4.09
CA THR A 317 6.48 -0.19 4.39
C THR A 317 7.06 -0.93 5.61
N LEU A 318 6.24 -1.15 6.64
CA LEU A 318 6.62 -1.85 7.88
C LEU A 318 6.39 -3.37 7.84
N SER A 319 5.90 -3.91 6.73
CA SER A 319 5.58 -5.33 6.55
C SER A 319 6.31 -5.99 5.38
N TRP A 320 6.83 -5.21 4.44
CA TRP A 320 7.63 -5.70 3.34
C TRP A 320 9.03 -6.17 3.80
N PRO A 321 9.60 -7.26 3.24
CA PRO A 321 8.96 -8.18 2.30
C PRO A 321 8.01 -9.19 2.95
N MET A 322 8.28 -9.64 4.18
CA MET A 322 7.45 -10.60 4.91
C MET A 322 7.59 -10.41 6.45
N CYS A 323 7.67 -9.17 6.91
CA CYS A 323 7.74 -8.87 8.34
C CYS A 323 6.37 -8.94 9.01
N VAL A 324 6.37 -9.27 10.31
CA VAL A 324 5.15 -9.34 11.12
C VAL A 324 4.37 -8.03 11.04
N GLY A 325 5.06 -6.90 11.23
CA GLY A 325 4.46 -5.57 11.29
C GLY A 325 3.37 -5.51 12.36
N PHE A 326 2.14 -5.13 12.01
CA PHE A 326 1.03 -5.01 12.95
C PHE A 326 0.06 -6.20 12.87
N LYS A 327 -0.26 -6.77 14.03
CA LYS A 327 -1.28 -7.82 14.19
C LYS A 327 -2.69 -7.23 14.16
N LYS A 328 -2.88 -6.03 14.70
CA LYS A 328 -4.11 -5.24 14.64
C LYS A 328 -3.89 -4.00 13.80
N GLU A 329 -4.92 -3.56 13.07
CA GLU A 329 -4.79 -2.34 12.28
C GLU A 329 -4.57 -1.12 13.19
N PRO A 330 -3.48 -0.34 12.99
CA PRO A 330 -3.18 0.78 13.87
C PRO A 330 -4.03 2.02 13.58
N ALA A 331 -4.70 2.06 12.43
CA ALA A 331 -5.58 3.15 12.00
C ALA A 331 -7.05 2.71 11.97
N HIS A 332 -7.97 3.68 12.11
CA HIS A 332 -9.40 3.43 11.92
C HIS A 332 -9.76 3.13 10.46
N HIS A 333 -9.09 3.80 9.53
CA HIS A 333 -9.32 3.71 8.09
C HIS A 333 -8.05 3.23 7.39
N THR A 334 -8.19 2.25 6.48
CA THR A 334 -7.06 1.66 5.75
C THR A 334 -7.42 1.16 4.36
N LEU A 335 -6.49 1.32 3.41
CA LEU A 335 -6.61 0.75 2.06
C LEU A 335 -6.04 -0.66 1.91
N LYS A 336 -5.52 -1.28 2.99
CA LYS A 336 -4.98 -2.65 2.94
C LYS A 336 -5.92 -3.67 2.29
N PRO A 337 -7.24 -3.68 2.55
CA PRO A 337 -8.13 -4.61 1.86
C PRO A 337 -8.16 -4.43 0.34
N PHE A 338 -8.04 -3.19 -0.12
CA PHE A 338 -7.97 -2.85 -1.53
C PHE A 338 -6.63 -3.28 -2.15
N GLN A 339 -5.51 -3.03 -1.44
CA GLN A 339 -4.17 -3.52 -1.82
C GLN A 339 -4.15 -5.05 -1.94
N TYR A 340 -4.66 -5.78 -0.95
CA TYR A 340 -4.75 -7.25 -1.00
C TYR A 340 -5.56 -7.74 -2.21
N PHE A 341 -6.69 -7.09 -2.48
CA PHE A 341 -7.53 -7.41 -3.64
C PHE A 341 -6.80 -7.26 -4.97
N SER A 342 -5.87 -6.31 -5.04
CA SER A 342 -5.11 -5.96 -6.24
C SER A 342 -4.07 -7.03 -6.63
N ILE A 343 -3.56 -7.79 -5.65
CA ILE A 343 -2.58 -8.86 -5.86
C ILE A 343 -3.21 -10.25 -5.88
N HIS A 344 -4.40 -10.41 -5.31
CA HIS A 344 -5.05 -11.71 -5.23
C HIS A 344 -5.41 -12.26 -6.63
N PRO A 345 -5.10 -13.54 -6.95
CA PRO A 345 -5.13 -14.06 -8.32
C PRO A 345 -6.48 -13.91 -9.04
N ILE A 346 -7.58 -14.04 -8.30
CA ILE A 346 -8.93 -14.01 -8.88
C ILE A 346 -9.49 -12.57 -8.90
N SER A 347 -9.18 -11.77 -7.88
CA SER A 347 -9.82 -10.46 -7.67
C SER A 347 -9.03 -9.28 -8.23
N SER A 348 -7.74 -9.47 -8.51
CA SER A 348 -6.86 -8.43 -9.09
C SER A 348 -7.44 -7.80 -10.36
N LYS A 349 -8.14 -8.60 -11.18
CA LYS A 349 -8.82 -8.11 -12.39
C LYS A 349 -9.85 -7.01 -12.11
N PHE A 350 -10.53 -7.07 -10.96
CA PHE A 350 -11.52 -6.06 -10.58
C PHE A 350 -10.84 -4.74 -10.26
N VAL A 351 -9.77 -4.77 -9.45
CA VAL A 351 -8.98 -3.57 -9.12
C VAL A 351 -8.34 -2.95 -10.37
N LYS A 352 -7.76 -3.77 -11.26
CA LYS A 352 -7.22 -3.31 -12.54
C LYS A 352 -8.27 -2.59 -13.40
N ASN A 353 -9.51 -3.08 -13.40
CA ASN A 353 -10.62 -2.41 -14.10
C ASN A 353 -10.96 -1.06 -13.46
N VAL A 354 -11.00 -0.98 -12.12
CA VAL A 354 -11.19 0.29 -11.40
C VAL A 354 -10.10 1.28 -11.79
N TYR A 355 -8.83 0.87 -11.73
CA TYR A 355 -7.68 1.71 -12.05
C TYR A 355 -7.78 2.32 -13.44
N LYS A 356 -8.08 1.48 -14.43
CA LYS A 356 -8.28 1.94 -15.81
C LYS A 356 -9.44 2.93 -15.93
N ARG A 357 -10.59 2.63 -15.36
CA ARG A 357 -11.81 3.45 -15.49
C ARG A 357 -11.71 4.78 -14.75
N LYS A 358 -11.12 4.77 -13.55
CA LYS A 358 -10.97 5.94 -12.68
C LYS A 358 -9.69 6.73 -12.95
N CYS A 359 -8.85 6.24 -13.88
CA CYS A 359 -7.53 6.79 -14.15
C CYS A 359 -6.64 6.81 -12.90
N TYR A 360 -6.78 5.81 -12.02
CA TYR A 360 -5.84 5.62 -10.95
C TYR A 360 -4.57 5.02 -11.52
N HIS A 361 -3.50 5.79 -11.44
CA HIS A 361 -2.17 5.43 -11.91
C HIS A 361 -1.16 5.91 -10.88
N HIS A 362 0.00 5.26 -10.79
CA HIS A 362 1.12 5.71 -9.95
C HIS A 362 0.63 6.12 -8.55
N GLY A 363 -0.14 5.28 -7.86
CA GLY A 363 -0.53 5.52 -6.46
C GLY A 363 -1.57 6.60 -6.15
N PHE A 364 -1.94 7.49 -7.07
CA PHE A 364 -2.80 8.65 -6.74
C PHE A 364 -4.21 8.34 -6.21
N HIS A 365 -4.68 7.08 -6.25
CA HIS A 365 -5.93 6.69 -5.62
C HIS A 365 -5.94 6.88 -4.09
N ILE A 366 -4.77 6.83 -3.43
CA ILE A 366 -4.66 7.09 -1.99
C ILE A 366 -4.99 8.55 -1.64
N MET A 367 -4.77 9.50 -2.57
CA MET A 367 -5.17 10.90 -2.40
C MET A 367 -6.68 11.09 -2.49
N ASP A 368 -7.36 10.34 -3.37
CA ASP A 368 -8.82 10.36 -3.47
C ASP A 368 -9.45 9.82 -2.18
N TYR A 369 -8.86 8.76 -1.61
CA TYR A 369 -9.27 8.21 -0.32
C TYR A 369 -9.01 9.18 0.85
N MET A 370 -7.84 9.84 0.89
CA MET A 370 -7.56 10.90 1.87
C MET A 370 -8.52 12.08 1.72
N SER A 371 -8.84 12.52 0.50
CA SER A 371 -9.78 13.65 0.30
C SER A 371 -11.18 13.32 0.83
N ASP A 372 -11.68 12.10 0.59
CA ASP A 372 -12.97 11.63 1.14
C ASP A 372 -12.93 11.58 2.67
N PHE A 373 -11.78 11.22 3.27
CA PHE A 373 -11.59 11.21 4.71
C PHE A 373 -11.62 12.61 5.32
N LEU A 374 -10.86 13.55 4.75
CA LEU A 374 -10.84 14.94 5.20
C LEU A 374 -12.23 15.55 5.16
N GLN A 375 -12.99 15.30 4.09
CA GLN A 375 -14.36 15.80 3.95
C GLN A 375 -15.31 15.19 4.99
N LYS A 376 -15.32 13.86 5.17
CA LYS A 376 -16.28 13.22 6.09
C LYS A 376 -16.03 13.53 7.56
N TYR A 377 -14.77 13.81 7.91
CA TYR A 377 -14.33 14.11 9.26
C TYR A 377 -13.93 15.58 9.44
N GLU A 378 -14.49 16.51 8.65
CA GLU A 378 -14.18 17.94 8.74
C GLU A 378 -14.31 18.49 10.18
N ASN A 379 -15.25 17.96 10.96
CA ASN A 379 -15.55 18.37 12.34
C ASN A 379 -14.87 17.51 13.42
N ASN A 380 -13.91 16.66 13.05
CA ASN A 380 -13.19 15.79 13.97
C ASN A 380 -11.68 16.06 13.89
N LEU A 381 -10.96 15.78 14.99
CA LEU A 381 -9.50 15.75 14.95
C LEU A 381 -9.03 14.57 14.09
N LYS A 382 -8.13 14.83 13.16
CA LYS A 382 -7.70 13.89 12.12
C LYS A 382 -6.21 13.65 12.20
N MET A 383 -5.80 12.39 12.11
CA MET A 383 -4.41 12.03 11.82
C MET A 383 -4.38 11.19 10.55
N THR A 384 -3.60 11.60 9.55
CA THR A 384 -3.38 10.79 8.33
C THR A 384 -1.93 10.40 8.19
N LEU A 385 -1.67 9.15 7.81
CA LEU A 385 -0.40 8.65 7.34
C LEU A 385 -0.57 8.14 5.91
N ILE A 386 -0.04 8.88 4.94
CA ILE A 386 -0.04 8.48 3.53
C ILE A 386 1.37 8.15 3.10
N TRP A 387 1.56 6.97 2.52
CA TRP A 387 2.84 6.54 1.97
C TRP A 387 2.70 6.27 0.46
N HIS A 388 3.39 7.08 -0.35
CA HIS A 388 3.25 7.06 -1.80
C HIS A 388 4.54 6.57 -2.46
N SER A 389 4.59 5.26 -2.74
CA SER A 389 5.74 4.55 -3.30
C SER A 389 5.74 4.48 -4.82
N ASN A 390 4.62 4.14 -5.46
CA ASN A 390 4.61 3.80 -6.90
C ASN A 390 4.90 4.98 -7.83
N ILE A 391 4.88 6.21 -7.30
CA ILE A 391 5.24 7.41 -8.06
C ILE A 391 6.73 7.44 -8.41
N LEU A 392 7.62 6.90 -7.57
CA LEU A 392 9.07 6.93 -7.79
C LEU A 392 9.71 5.55 -7.85
N HIS A 393 9.01 4.52 -7.40
CA HIS A 393 9.47 3.14 -7.52
C HIS A 393 9.77 2.80 -9.00
N ASP A 394 10.96 2.26 -9.24
CA ASP A 394 11.54 1.87 -10.55
C ASP A 394 11.72 2.97 -11.62
N GLU A 395 11.18 4.18 -11.44
CA GLU A 395 11.30 5.25 -12.44
C GLU A 395 11.41 6.66 -11.82
N ILE A 396 12.65 7.16 -11.73
CA ILE A 396 12.99 8.48 -11.16
C ILE A 396 12.28 9.67 -11.83
N ASN A 397 11.79 9.51 -13.06
CA ASN A 397 11.29 10.62 -13.88
C ASN A 397 9.80 10.90 -13.74
N ARG A 398 9.01 9.98 -13.15
CA ARG A 398 7.55 10.13 -13.02
C ARG A 398 7.15 11.32 -12.15
N ILE A 399 7.94 11.63 -11.13
CA ILE A 399 7.64 12.72 -10.19
C ILE A 399 7.58 14.10 -10.88
N PHE A 400 8.33 14.32 -11.97
CA PHE A 400 8.24 15.56 -12.75
C PHE A 400 6.85 15.79 -13.34
N ALA A 401 6.12 14.71 -13.65
CA ALA A 401 4.75 14.79 -14.15
C ALA A 401 3.71 14.98 -13.03
N ALA A 402 4.11 14.88 -11.77
CA ALA A 402 3.23 14.83 -10.61
C ALA A 402 3.12 16.15 -9.84
N ASP A 403 4.02 17.12 -10.06
CA ASP A 403 4.03 18.39 -9.30
C ASP A 403 2.67 19.10 -9.33
N GLU A 404 2.06 19.20 -10.50
CA GLU A 404 0.74 19.81 -10.65
C GLU A 404 -0.36 19.03 -9.90
N ILE A 405 -0.23 17.71 -9.78
CA ILE A 405 -1.21 16.87 -9.08
C ILE A 405 -1.09 17.09 -7.57
N PHE A 406 0.14 17.07 -7.02
CA PHE A 406 0.39 17.35 -5.61
C PHE A 406 -0.03 18.78 -5.24
N TYR A 407 0.38 19.78 -6.03
CA TYR A 407 -0.04 21.17 -5.86
C TYR A 407 -1.56 21.31 -5.76
N ASN A 408 -2.30 20.73 -6.72
CA ASN A 408 -3.76 20.82 -6.71
C ASN A 408 -4.39 20.04 -5.55
N PHE A 409 -3.78 18.94 -5.11
CA PHE A 409 -4.24 18.20 -3.94
C PHE A 409 -4.16 19.04 -2.66
N PHE A 410 -3.00 19.64 -2.37
CA PHE A 410 -2.78 20.49 -1.19
C PHE A 410 -3.49 21.84 -1.28
N LYS A 411 -3.81 22.31 -2.50
CA LYS A 411 -4.58 23.53 -2.67
C LYS A 411 -6.06 23.35 -2.40
N LYS A 412 -6.59 22.18 -2.76
CA LYS A 412 -8.02 21.87 -2.67
C LYS A 412 -8.44 21.51 -1.24
N ASN A 413 -7.63 20.71 -0.56
CA ASN A 413 -7.88 20.21 0.79
C ASN A 413 -7.01 20.98 1.77
#